data_AF-A0A0H2Z205-F1
#
_entry.id   AF-A0A0H2Z205-F1
#
_cell.length_a   1.000
_cell.length_b   1.000
_cell.length_c   1.000
_cell.angle_alpha   90.00
_cell.angle_beta   90.00
_cell.angle_gamma   90.00
#
_symmetry.space_group_name_H-M   'P 1'
#
loop_
_entity.id
_entity.type
_entity.pdbx_description
1 polymer ?
#
loop_
_entity_poly.entity_id
_entity_poly.type
_entity_poly.pdbx_seq_one_letter_code
_entity_poly.pdbx_strand_id
1 'polypeptide(L)'
;MITALGADRPGIVNTITRHVSSCGCNIEDSRLAMLGEEFTFIMLLSGSWNAITLIESTLPLKGAELDLLIVMKRTTARPRPPMPASVWVQVDVADSPHLIERFTALFDAHHMNIAELVSRTQPAENERAAQLHIQITAHSPASADAANIEQAFKALCTELNAQGSINVVNYSQHDEQDGVK
;
A
#
# COMPACT_ATOMS: atom_id res chain seq x y z
N MET A 1 -2.12 -15.08 -2.85
CA MET A 1 -2.32 -13.65 -3.16
C MET A 1 -3.23 -13.56 -4.37
N ILE A 2 -4.22 -12.67 -4.28
CA ILE A 2 -5.20 -12.40 -5.34
C ILE A 2 -5.20 -10.89 -5.59
N THR A 3 -5.24 -10.50 -6.85
CA THR A 3 -5.48 -9.12 -7.28
C THR A 3 -6.68 -9.13 -8.22
N ALA A 4 -7.68 -8.32 -7.91
CA ALA A 4 -8.84 -8.06 -8.76
C ALA A 4 -8.83 -6.60 -9.22
N LEU A 5 -9.12 -6.38 -10.49
CA LEU A 5 -9.21 -5.06 -11.13
C LEU A 5 -10.49 -5.00 -11.97
N GLY A 6 -11.23 -3.89 -11.90
CA GLY A 6 -12.33 -3.61 -12.81
C GLY A 6 -13.11 -2.37 -12.38
N ALA A 7 -14.18 -2.05 -13.09
CA ALA A 7 -15.01 -0.88 -12.79
C ALA A 7 -15.67 -0.99 -11.41
N ASP A 8 -15.67 0.10 -10.66
CA ASP A 8 -16.31 0.12 -9.35
C ASP A 8 -17.84 0.03 -9.45
N ARG A 9 -18.41 -0.80 -8.58
CA ARG A 9 -19.85 -1.02 -8.49
C ARG A 9 -20.22 -1.24 -7.02
N PRO A 10 -21.27 -0.57 -6.51
CA PRO A 10 -21.73 -0.80 -5.15
C PRO A 10 -21.94 -2.29 -4.85
N GLY A 11 -21.31 -2.78 -3.78
CA GLY A 11 -21.43 -4.17 -3.34
C GLY A 11 -20.45 -5.17 -3.99
N ILE A 12 -19.56 -4.73 -4.89
CA ILE A 12 -18.58 -5.63 -5.52
C ILE A 12 -17.62 -6.24 -4.49
N VAL A 13 -17.12 -5.42 -3.56
CA VAL A 13 -16.26 -5.86 -2.46
C VAL A 13 -16.97 -6.91 -1.61
N ASN A 14 -18.22 -6.66 -1.21
CA ASN A 14 -19.02 -7.61 -0.43
C ASN A 14 -19.26 -8.92 -1.18
N THR A 15 -19.46 -8.86 -2.49
CA THR A 15 -19.66 -10.05 -3.33
C THR A 15 -18.39 -10.91 -3.38
N ILE A 16 -17.23 -10.28 -3.56
CA ILE A 16 -15.94 -10.96 -3.58
C ILE A 16 -15.62 -11.55 -2.20
N THR A 17 -15.74 -10.77 -1.12
CA THR A 17 -15.41 -11.24 0.23
C THR A 17 -16.33 -12.38 0.66
N ARG A 18 -17.63 -12.31 0.33
CA ARG A 18 -18.56 -13.43 0.57
C ARG A 18 -18.17 -14.68 -0.21
N HIS A 19 -17.74 -14.55 -1.46
CA HIS A 19 -17.30 -15.70 -2.28
C HIS A 19 -16.01 -16.32 -1.73
N VAL A 20 -15.08 -15.50 -1.26
CA VAL A 20 -13.87 -15.96 -0.56
C VAL A 20 -14.24 -16.75 0.69
N SER A 21 -15.11 -16.20 1.54
CA SER A 21 -15.56 -16.87 2.77
C SER A 21 -16.36 -18.15 2.48
N SER A 22 -17.20 -18.18 1.45
CA SER A 22 -17.97 -19.38 1.09
C SER A 22 -17.09 -20.53 0.57
N CYS A 23 -15.92 -20.21 0.01
CA CYS A 23 -14.92 -21.21 -0.36
C CYS A 23 -14.13 -21.75 0.85
N GLY A 24 -14.34 -21.20 2.05
CA GLY A 24 -13.61 -21.60 3.26
C GLY A 24 -12.22 -20.96 3.39
N CYS A 25 -11.99 -19.83 2.72
CA CYS A 25 -10.75 -19.05 2.84
C CYS A 25 -10.92 -17.91 3.85
N ASN A 26 -9.84 -17.58 4.55
CA ASN A 26 -9.71 -16.36 5.36
C ASN A 26 -8.95 -15.28 4.59
N ILE A 27 -9.27 -14.01 4.85
CA ILE A 27 -8.51 -12.86 4.34
C ILE A 27 -7.54 -12.42 5.45
N GLU A 28 -6.25 -12.66 5.25
CA GLU A 28 -5.20 -12.34 6.23
C GLU A 28 -4.80 -10.86 6.17
N ASP A 29 -4.70 -10.32 4.96
CA ASP A 29 -4.37 -8.93 4.71
C ASP A 29 -5.04 -8.50 3.41
N SER A 30 -5.43 -7.23 3.32
CA SER A 30 -6.03 -6.70 2.09
C SER A 30 -5.82 -5.20 1.92
N ARG A 31 -5.75 -4.78 0.67
CA ARG A 31 -5.69 -3.37 0.26
C ARG A 31 -6.69 -3.12 -0.85
N LEU A 32 -7.44 -2.04 -0.73
CA LEU A 32 -8.38 -1.58 -1.74
C LEU A 32 -8.04 -0.15 -2.11
N ALA A 33 -8.01 0.12 -3.41
CA ALA A 33 -7.79 1.45 -3.94
C ALA A 33 -8.76 1.75 -5.07
N MET A 34 -9.15 3.02 -5.15
CA MET A 34 -9.98 3.59 -6.21
C MET A 34 -9.10 4.49 -7.08
N LEU A 35 -9.07 4.22 -8.39
CA LEU A 35 -8.24 4.93 -9.36
C LEU A 35 -9.09 5.27 -10.58
N GLY A 36 -9.62 6.50 -10.61
CA GLY A 36 -10.63 6.88 -11.60
C GLY A 36 -11.94 6.12 -11.36
N GLU A 37 -12.47 5.49 -12.40
CA GLU A 37 -13.67 4.64 -12.32
C GLU A 37 -13.34 3.17 -11.99
N GLU A 38 -12.05 2.84 -11.88
CA GLU A 38 -11.58 1.49 -11.59
C GLU A 38 -11.38 1.30 -10.08
N PHE A 39 -11.74 0.13 -9.57
CA PHE A 39 -11.29 -0.35 -8.27
C PHE A 39 -10.21 -1.41 -8.45
N THR A 40 -9.25 -1.43 -7.53
CA THR A 40 -8.27 -2.49 -7.38
C THR A 40 -8.39 -3.08 -5.99
N PHE A 41 -8.53 -4.40 -5.90
CA PHE A 41 -8.59 -5.12 -4.63
C PHE A 41 -7.52 -6.20 -4.56
N ILE A 42 -6.59 -6.04 -3.61
CA ILE A 42 -5.50 -6.96 -3.36
C ILE A 42 -5.80 -7.69 -2.05
N MET A 43 -5.70 -9.01 -2.07
CA MET A 43 -5.97 -9.86 -0.92
C MET A 43 -4.89 -10.92 -0.74
N LEU A 44 -4.43 -11.10 0.49
CA LEU A 44 -3.71 -12.29 0.93
C LEU A 44 -4.70 -13.24 1.58
N LEU A 45 -4.90 -14.40 0.96
CA LEU A 45 -5.81 -15.42 1.47
C LEU A 45 -5.04 -16.56 2.13
N SER A 46 -5.66 -17.16 3.14
CA SER A 46 -5.26 -18.43 3.74
C SER A 46 -6.42 -19.42 3.75
N GLY A 47 -6.12 -20.72 3.88
CA GLY A 47 -7.14 -21.77 3.93
C GLY A 47 -6.54 -23.15 3.73
N SER A 48 -7.40 -24.18 3.85
CA SER A 48 -7.00 -25.55 3.51
C SER A 48 -6.67 -25.68 2.02
N TRP A 49 -5.93 -26.73 1.65
CA TRP A 49 -5.62 -27.01 0.25
C TRP A 49 -6.87 -27.06 -0.65
N ASN A 50 -7.95 -27.66 -0.14
CA ASN A 50 -9.22 -27.76 -0.87
C ASN A 50 -9.89 -26.39 -1.03
N ALA A 51 -9.88 -25.56 0.01
CA ALA A 51 -10.41 -24.19 -0.05
C ALA A 51 -9.65 -23.34 -1.09
N ILE A 52 -8.32 -23.42 -1.09
CA ILE A 52 -7.48 -22.71 -2.05
C ILE A 52 -7.73 -23.21 -3.49
N THR A 53 -7.86 -24.53 -3.68
CA THR A 53 -8.17 -25.09 -5.01
C THR A 53 -9.56 -24.65 -5.49
N LEU A 54 -10.54 -24.60 -4.58
CA LEU A 54 -11.90 -24.17 -4.90
C LEU A 54 -11.95 -22.69 -5.30
N ILE A 55 -11.31 -21.79 -4.55
CA ILE A 55 -11.30 -20.36 -4.90
C ILE A 55 -10.55 -20.10 -6.21
N GLU A 56 -9.46 -20.82 -6.48
CA GLU A 56 -8.71 -20.72 -7.74
C GLU A 56 -9.55 -21.11 -8.97
N SER A 57 -10.50 -22.03 -8.80
CA SER A 57 -11.39 -22.45 -9.89
C SER A 57 -12.63 -21.56 -10.06
N THR A 58 -13.17 -21.03 -8.96
CA THR A 58 -14.49 -20.37 -8.95
C THR A 58 -14.40 -18.85 -9.03
N LEU A 59 -13.37 -18.25 -8.42
CA LEU A 59 -13.23 -16.80 -8.39
C LEU A 59 -13.03 -16.19 -9.79
N PRO A 60 -12.27 -16.78 -10.72
CA PRO A 60 -12.18 -16.26 -12.10
C PRO A 60 -13.51 -16.23 -12.83
N LEU A 61 -14.35 -17.25 -12.63
CA LEU A 61 -15.71 -17.28 -13.19
C LEU A 61 -16.55 -16.15 -12.62
N LYS A 62 -16.47 -15.95 -11.29
CA LYS A 62 -17.13 -14.84 -10.63
C LYS A 62 -16.60 -13.48 -11.10
N GLY A 63 -15.31 -13.40 -11.39
CA GLY A 63 -14.68 -12.23 -11.97
C GLY A 63 -15.25 -11.91 -13.33
N ALA A 64 -15.37 -12.89 -14.23
CA ALA A 64 -15.98 -12.69 -15.54
C ALA A 64 -17.44 -12.22 -15.46
N GLU A 65 -18.24 -12.74 -14.53
CA GLU A 65 -19.62 -12.25 -14.28
C GLU A 65 -19.68 -10.78 -13.85
N LEU A 66 -18.63 -10.30 -13.18
CA LEU A 66 -18.54 -8.97 -12.61
C LEU A 66 -17.69 -8.00 -13.45
N ASP A 67 -17.26 -8.42 -14.64
CA ASP A 67 -16.33 -7.70 -15.51
C ASP A 67 -14.97 -7.38 -14.83
N LEU A 68 -14.45 -8.32 -14.06
CA LEU A 68 -13.19 -8.20 -13.33
C LEU A 68 -12.06 -9.00 -13.97
N LEU A 69 -10.91 -8.37 -14.09
CA LEU A 69 -9.64 -9.03 -14.31
C LEU A 69 -9.11 -9.55 -12.98
N ILE A 70 -8.91 -10.87 -12.87
CA ILE A 70 -8.40 -11.50 -11.65
C ILE A 70 -7.07 -12.20 -11.93
N VAL A 71 -6.07 -11.87 -11.13
CA VAL A 71 -4.75 -12.52 -11.13
C VAL A 71 -4.55 -13.19 -9.77
N MET A 72 -4.12 -14.46 -9.80
CA MET A 72 -3.90 -15.25 -8.60
C MET A 72 -2.51 -15.87 -8.62
N LYS A 73 -1.86 -15.89 -7.45
CA LYS A 73 -0.57 -16.52 -7.26
C LYS A 73 -0.49 -17.14 -5.87
N ARG A 74 -0.20 -18.44 -5.81
CA ARG A 74 0.13 -19.11 -4.55
C ARG A 74 1.42 -18.52 -3.98
N THR A 75 1.41 -18.26 -2.68
CA THR A 75 2.55 -17.73 -1.93
C THR A 75 2.56 -18.34 -0.54
N THR A 76 3.69 -18.28 0.13
CA THR A 76 3.84 -18.70 1.53
C THR A 76 3.76 -17.49 2.45
N ALA A 77 3.07 -17.61 3.57
CA ALA A 77 3.19 -16.64 4.65
C ALA A 77 4.66 -16.62 5.12
N ARG A 78 5.29 -15.45 5.04
CA ARG A 78 6.59 -15.22 5.70
C ARG A 78 6.32 -14.42 6.97
N PRO A 79 6.88 -14.82 8.13
CA PRO A 79 6.89 -13.95 9.29
C PRO A 79 7.46 -12.60 8.87
N ARG A 80 6.71 -11.52 9.09
CA ARG A 80 7.22 -10.16 8.81
C ARG A 80 8.37 -9.95 9.80
N PRO A 81 9.61 -9.65 9.35
CA PRO A 81 10.67 -9.30 10.28
C PRO A 81 10.23 -8.09 11.10
N PRO A 82 10.68 -7.95 12.35
CA PRO A 82 10.35 -6.78 13.16
C PRO A 82 10.74 -5.52 12.38
N MET A 83 9.77 -4.62 12.24
CA MET A 83 9.93 -3.31 11.61
C MET A 83 9.89 -2.27 12.72
N PRO A 84 11.00 -2.08 13.46
CA PRO A 84 11.02 -1.23 14.64
C PRO A 84 10.88 0.26 14.31
N ALA A 85 11.04 0.67 13.05
CA ALA A 85 10.89 2.07 12.65
C ALA A 85 9.92 2.20 11.48
N SER A 86 8.93 3.08 11.64
CA SER A 86 7.97 3.49 10.62
C SER A 86 8.12 4.98 10.34
N VAL A 87 8.16 5.32 9.06
CA VAL A 87 8.27 6.69 8.58
C VAL A 87 7.03 7.01 7.75
N TRP A 88 6.35 8.09 8.11
CA TRP A 88 5.28 8.69 7.32
C TRP A 88 5.73 10.03 6.81
N VAL A 89 5.60 10.25 5.50
CA VAL A 89 5.82 11.55 4.88
C VAL A 89 4.59 12.01 4.13
N GLN A 90 4.38 13.32 4.13
CA GLN A 90 3.45 14.00 3.26
C GLN A 90 4.19 15.14 2.56
N VAL A 91 3.91 15.34 1.29
CA VAL A 91 4.56 16.36 0.47
C VAL A 91 3.53 17.00 -0.45
N ASP A 92 3.56 18.33 -0.52
CA ASP A 92 2.90 19.17 -1.50
C ASP A 92 3.97 19.92 -2.30
N VAL A 93 3.92 19.78 -3.62
CA VAL A 93 4.94 20.33 -4.53
C VAL A 93 4.33 20.71 -5.87
N ALA A 94 4.87 21.71 -6.55
CA ALA A 94 4.47 22.03 -7.92
C ALA A 94 4.72 20.83 -8.84
N ASP A 95 3.70 20.41 -9.58
CA ASP A 95 3.75 19.18 -10.36
C ASP A 95 4.77 19.28 -11.50
N SER A 96 5.66 18.28 -11.56
CA SER A 96 6.67 18.14 -12.59
C SER A 96 7.10 16.67 -12.73
N PRO A 97 7.60 16.26 -13.90
CA PRO A 97 8.06 14.89 -14.11
C PRO A 97 9.15 14.47 -13.10
N HIS A 98 9.17 13.19 -12.75
CA HIS A 98 10.16 12.52 -11.88
C HIS A 98 10.07 12.80 -10.37
N LEU A 99 9.11 13.60 -9.88
CA LEU A 99 8.98 13.87 -8.45
C LEU A 99 8.75 12.61 -7.60
N ILE A 100 7.83 11.74 -8.02
CA ILE A 100 7.56 10.47 -7.32
C ILE A 100 8.83 9.62 -7.26
N GLU A 101 9.57 9.53 -8.38
CA GLU A 101 10.83 8.78 -8.46
C GLU A 101 11.86 9.32 -7.45
N ARG A 102 12.06 10.64 -7.40
CA ARG A 102 12.97 11.30 -6.44
C ARG A 102 12.63 10.98 -4.99
N PHE A 103 11.35 11.01 -4.61
CA PHE A 103 10.94 10.65 -3.25
C PHE A 103 11.11 9.15 -2.99
N THR A 104 10.76 8.28 -3.95
CA THR A 104 10.99 6.83 -3.78
C THR A 104 12.47 6.46 -3.69
N ALA A 105 13.33 7.15 -4.44
CA ALA A 105 14.79 6.96 -4.42
C ALA A 105 15.39 7.37 -3.07
N LEU A 106 14.84 8.39 -2.41
CA LEU A 106 15.23 8.74 -1.04
C LEU A 106 15.00 7.56 -0.08
N PHE A 107 13.83 6.92 -0.11
CA PHE A 107 13.55 5.76 0.75
C PHE A 107 14.44 4.56 0.42
N ASP A 108 14.71 4.32 -0.87
CA ASP A 108 15.61 3.25 -1.32
C ASP A 108 17.06 3.47 -0.82
N ALA A 109 17.58 4.70 -0.93
CA ALA A 109 18.90 5.07 -0.44
C ALA A 109 19.07 4.91 1.08
N HIS A 110 17.96 4.99 1.82
CA HIS A 110 17.89 4.74 3.27
C HIS A 110 17.47 3.32 3.63
N HIS A 111 17.47 2.39 2.66
CA HIS A 111 17.10 0.98 2.85
C HIS A 111 15.72 0.76 3.49
N MET A 112 14.79 1.68 3.25
CA MET A 112 13.43 1.59 3.74
C MET A 112 12.52 0.93 2.71
N ASN A 113 11.69 -0.01 3.16
CA ASN A 113 10.69 -0.62 2.31
C ASN A 113 9.41 0.22 2.31
N ILE A 114 9.01 0.73 1.15
CA ILE A 114 7.74 1.46 1.00
C ILE A 114 6.58 0.48 1.15
N ALA A 115 5.74 0.71 2.16
CA ALA A 115 4.55 -0.08 2.43
C ALA A 115 3.30 0.48 1.75
N GLU A 116 3.24 1.81 1.59
CA GLU A 116 2.15 2.50 0.92
C GLU A 116 2.67 3.78 0.27
N LEU A 117 2.19 4.05 -0.95
CA LEU A 117 2.42 5.31 -1.66
C LEU A 117 1.11 5.75 -2.28
N VAL A 118 0.67 6.95 -1.93
CA VAL A 118 -0.49 7.61 -2.51
C VAL A 118 -0.02 8.89 -3.17
N SER A 119 -0.40 9.11 -4.43
CA SER A 119 -0.14 10.36 -5.13
C SER A 119 -1.41 10.88 -5.78
N ARG A 120 -1.61 12.20 -5.73
CA ARG A 120 -2.78 12.88 -6.31
C ARG A 120 -2.34 14.20 -6.93
N THR A 121 -2.72 14.43 -8.17
CA THR A 121 -2.45 15.68 -8.88
C THR A 121 -3.70 16.56 -8.80
N GLN A 122 -3.54 17.75 -8.25
CA GLN A 122 -4.53 18.82 -8.32
C GLN A 122 -4.24 19.65 -9.58
N PRO A 123 -5.20 19.75 -10.53
CA PRO A 123 -5.00 20.52 -11.75
C PRO A 123 -4.82 22.01 -11.44
N ALA A 124 -4.19 22.72 -12.37
CA ALA A 124 -4.03 24.16 -12.29
C ALA A 124 -5.40 24.85 -12.23
N GLU A 125 -5.59 25.75 -11.26
CA GLU A 125 -6.84 26.48 -11.06
C GLU A 125 -6.53 27.94 -10.70
N ASN A 126 -7.22 28.89 -11.35
CA ASN A 126 -7.10 30.34 -11.08
C ASN A 126 -5.65 30.83 -10.92
N GLU A 127 -4.86 30.72 -11.99
CA GLU A 127 -3.45 31.16 -12.09
C GLU A 127 -2.44 30.37 -11.23
N ARG A 128 -2.87 29.38 -10.44
CA ARG A 128 -1.96 28.48 -9.73
C ARG A 128 -1.52 27.32 -10.62
N ALA A 129 -0.23 27.02 -10.60
CA ALA A 129 0.31 25.84 -11.25
C ALA A 129 -0.26 24.56 -10.62
N ALA A 130 -0.34 23.48 -11.40
CA ALA A 130 -0.75 22.16 -10.91
C ALA A 130 0.11 21.75 -9.70
N GLN A 131 -0.53 21.15 -8.71
CA GLN A 131 0.12 20.70 -7.48
C GLN A 131 0.05 19.17 -7.39
N LEU A 132 1.13 18.57 -6.94
CA LEU A 132 1.23 17.14 -6.66
C LEU A 132 1.27 16.94 -5.15
N HIS A 133 0.32 16.17 -4.63
CA HIS A 133 0.30 15.69 -3.27
C HIS A 133 0.83 14.25 -3.22
N ILE A 134 1.77 13.96 -2.33
CA ILE A 134 2.38 12.64 -2.14
C ILE A 134 2.29 12.27 -0.66
N GLN A 135 1.85 11.04 -0.38
CA GLN A 135 1.92 10.42 0.95
C GLN A 135 2.68 9.10 0.82
N ILE A 136 3.69 8.88 1.66
CA ILE A 136 4.44 7.62 1.68
C ILE A 136 4.53 7.11 3.11
N THR A 137 4.21 5.83 3.28
CA THR A 137 4.50 5.07 4.48
C THR A 137 5.62 4.09 4.17
N ALA A 138 6.70 4.13 4.92
CA ALA A 138 7.83 3.22 4.76
C ALA A 138 8.26 2.63 6.11
N HIS A 139 8.86 1.44 6.06
CA HIS A 139 9.35 0.73 7.24
C HIS A 139 10.83 0.40 7.09
N SER A 140 11.58 0.51 8.18
CA SER A 140 12.97 0.06 8.24
C SER A 140 13.12 -1.15 9.18
N PRO A 141 13.92 -2.16 8.78
CA PRO A 141 14.31 -3.26 9.67
C PRO A 141 15.33 -2.83 10.75
N ALA A 142 15.96 -1.66 10.62
CA ALA A 142 16.96 -1.15 11.55
C ALA A 142 16.56 0.22 12.11
N SER A 143 16.57 0.33 13.45
CA SER A 143 16.20 1.58 14.15
C SER A 143 17.16 2.74 13.87
N ALA A 144 18.41 2.47 13.48
CA ALA A 144 19.43 3.48 13.26
C ALA A 144 19.26 4.26 11.94
N ASP A 145 18.67 3.65 10.90
CA ASP A 145 18.57 4.27 9.57
C ASP A 145 17.54 5.41 9.51
N ALA A 146 16.58 5.40 10.45
CA ALA A 146 15.56 6.42 10.56
C ALA A 146 16.08 7.77 11.09
N ALA A 147 17.25 7.80 11.74
CA ALA A 147 17.80 9.04 12.28
C ALA A 147 18.29 10.02 11.19
N ASN A 148 18.67 9.51 10.01
CA ASN A 148 19.26 10.32 8.94
C ASN A 148 18.27 10.69 7.82
N ILE A 149 17.16 9.96 7.69
CA ILE A 149 16.18 10.20 6.60
C ILE A 149 15.47 11.54 6.76
N GLU A 150 15.23 12.00 7.99
CA GLU A 150 14.55 13.28 8.23
C GLU A 150 15.34 14.47 7.68
N GLN A 151 16.67 14.47 7.86
CA GLN A 151 17.52 15.52 7.31
C GLN A 151 17.57 15.44 5.79
N ALA A 152 17.71 14.25 5.22
CA ALA A 152 17.74 14.04 3.78
C ALA A 152 16.40 14.42 3.12
N PHE A 153 15.28 14.11 3.76
CA PHE A 153 13.94 14.52 3.34
C PHE A 153 13.79 16.05 3.34
N LYS A 154 14.20 16.73 4.42
CA LYS A 154 14.16 18.21 4.50
C LYS A 154 15.03 18.86 3.43
N ALA A 155 16.20 18.29 3.15
CA ALA A 155 17.08 18.75 2.08
C ALA A 155 16.41 18.60 0.70
N LEU A 156 15.80 17.45 0.42
CA LEU A 156 15.07 17.20 -0.82
C LEU A 156 13.87 18.15 -0.98
N CYS A 157 13.10 18.37 0.08
CA CYS A 157 11.99 19.34 0.05
C CYS A 157 12.48 20.76 -0.25
N THR A 158 13.63 21.15 0.31
CA THR A 158 14.24 22.46 0.04
C THR A 158 14.71 22.58 -1.41
N GLU A 159 15.36 21.54 -1.93
CA GLU A 159 15.81 21.49 -3.34
C GLU A 159 14.64 21.62 -4.32
N LEU A 160 13.53 20.94 -4.04
CA LEU A 160 12.36 20.89 -4.91
C LEU A 160 11.36 22.04 -4.67
N ASN A 161 11.65 22.96 -3.75
CA ASN A 161 10.68 23.95 -3.26
C ASN A 161 9.34 23.33 -2.84
N ALA A 162 9.41 22.14 -2.23
CA ALA A 162 8.27 21.38 -1.75
C ALA A 162 7.97 21.70 -0.27
N GLN A 163 6.69 21.64 0.09
CA GLN A 163 6.25 21.68 1.48
C GLN A 163 6.01 20.25 1.94
N GLY A 164 6.79 19.78 2.91
CA GLY A 164 6.67 18.40 3.38
C GLY A 164 6.77 18.27 4.88
N SER A 165 6.08 17.27 5.42
CA SER A 165 6.19 16.83 6.80
C SER A 165 6.66 15.39 6.85
N ILE A 166 7.44 15.06 7.88
CA ILE A 166 7.92 13.71 8.15
C ILE A 166 7.71 13.38 9.62
N ASN A 167 7.15 12.21 9.88
CA ASN A 167 6.95 11.65 11.21
C ASN A 167 7.64 10.29 11.28
N VAL A 168 8.57 10.14 12.22
CA VAL A 168 9.28 8.89 12.49
C VAL A 168 8.77 8.32 13.81
N VAL A 169 8.26 7.09 13.80
CA VAL A 169 7.88 6.36 15.03
C VAL A 169 8.77 5.14 15.15
N ASN A 170 9.45 5.06 16.29
CA ASN A 170 10.23 3.89 16.68
C ASN A 170 9.40 3.07 17.69
N TYR A 171 9.08 1.84 17.32
CA TYR A 171 8.50 0.85 18.21
C TYR A 171 9.62 0.19 19.02
N SER A 172 9.73 0.57 20.29
CA SER A 172 10.55 -0.17 21.26
C SER A 172 9.99 -1.59 21.39
N GLN A 173 10.85 -2.62 21.40
CA GLN A 173 10.47 -4.05 21.44
C GLN A 173 9.72 -4.53 22.71
N HIS A 174 9.05 -3.65 23.46
CA HIS A 174 8.41 -3.98 24.75
C HIS A 174 6.90 -4.29 24.70
N ASP A 175 6.22 -4.13 23.57
CA ASP A 175 4.74 -4.27 23.53
C ASP A 175 4.21 -5.65 23.08
N GLU A 176 5.05 -6.65 22.82
CA GLU A 176 4.60 -7.99 22.36
C GLU A 176 4.37 -9.02 23.49
N GLN A 177 4.53 -8.69 24.77
CA GLN A 177 4.34 -9.67 25.87
C GLN A 177 2.96 -9.70 26.54
N ASP A 178 2.05 -8.76 26.28
CA ASP A 178 0.77 -8.67 27.02
C ASP A 178 -0.47 -9.13 26.22
N GLY A 179 -0.30 -10.12 25.35
CA GLY A 179 -1.35 -10.57 24.42
C GLY A 179 -1.71 -12.06 24.43
N VAL A 180 -1.26 -12.87 25.40
CA VAL A 180 -1.69 -14.28 25.50
C VAL A 180 -2.16 -14.59 26.92
N LYS A 181 -3.48 -14.60 27.09
CA LYS A 181 -4.18 -15.42 28.08
C LYS A 181 -5.28 -16.20 27.38
#